data_AF-A0A815MHU6-F1
#
_entry.id   AF-A0A815MHU6-F1
#
_cell.length_a   1.000
_cell.length_b   1.000
_cell.length_c   1.000
_cell.angle_alpha   90.00
_cell.angle_beta   90.00
_cell.angle_gamma   90.00
#
_symmetry.space_group_name_H-M   'P 1'
#
loop_
_entity.id
_entity.type
_entity.pdbx_description
1 polymer ?
#
loop_
_entity_poly.entity_id
_entity_poly.type
_entity_poly.pdbx_seq_one_letter_code
_entity_poly.pdbx_strand_id
1 'polypeptide(L)'
;MGATVDLQLAMSIYYKSTDDVDRACEQLQERLYYLNYLKHESCEQDLRDAVKHSCIAARYHFFDPAGPHYHEISLKTPFVGNYFAYPSAAELTHPDVVEKMFMEDDQQFLKYCMAHNGWVMDDNPLKNFAEDVERPNVYFRRELNQWSDIIKLRFGAKWEDSPNLWSYMKEYTRLIATTFHGARLDNCHSTPLHVAQYMMDYARTINPNFFVLGELFTGKQELDNMYCNKLGLNSLVRESLTAWDTFELGRLLSHYGYDTMGSFFHLSPIQPLLPRIAHSFFYDQTHDNVCPIERHSLQDVLARAAIVSMACSAIGTNRGYDELVPHYIDVVHEVRFYQTKVPEAGLIKAKVILNKLHYEMSVQKYEQILADQLSPNVL
;
A
#
# COMPACT_ATOMS: atom_id res chain seq x y z
N MET A 1 21.26 -8.01 23.21
CA MET A 1 22.38 -7.67 22.31
C MET A 1 22.70 -6.21 22.52
N GLY A 2 23.96 -5.87 22.84
CA GLY A 2 24.40 -4.50 23.08
C GLY A 2 25.56 -4.15 22.16
N ALA A 3 25.89 -2.86 22.04
CA ALA A 3 27.11 -2.44 21.40
C ALA A 3 28.31 -2.95 22.22
N THR A 4 29.16 -3.78 21.61
CA THR A 4 30.34 -4.37 22.26
C THR A 4 31.62 -3.94 21.54
N VAL A 5 32.72 -3.91 22.27
CA VAL A 5 34.05 -3.66 21.72
C VAL A 5 34.75 -5.00 21.51
N ASP A 6 35.27 -5.24 20.30
CA ASP A 6 36.22 -6.34 20.08
C ASP A 6 37.58 -5.95 20.68
N LEU A 7 37.88 -6.51 21.85
CA LEU A 7 39.10 -6.20 22.58
C LEU A 7 40.36 -6.70 21.87
N GLN A 8 40.30 -7.78 21.08
CA GLN A 8 41.45 -8.28 20.34
C GLN A 8 41.81 -7.33 19.19
N LEU A 9 40.79 -6.88 18.46
CA LEU A 9 40.98 -5.87 17.42
C LEU A 9 41.47 -4.55 18.02
N ALA A 10 40.88 -4.10 19.13
CA ALA A 10 41.32 -2.90 19.84
C ALA A 10 42.80 -2.99 20.24
N MET A 11 43.23 -4.12 20.82
CA MET A 11 44.65 -4.36 21.13
C MET A 11 45.52 -4.27 19.87
N SER A 12 45.14 -4.91 18.76
CA SER A 12 45.93 -4.85 17.52
C SER A 12 46.05 -3.44 16.91
N ILE A 13 45.06 -2.56 17.15
CA ILE A 13 45.04 -1.20 16.62
C ILE A 13 45.84 -0.24 17.50
N TYR A 14 45.59 -0.27 18.81
CA TYR A 14 46.10 0.71 19.77
C TYR A 14 47.39 0.26 20.48
N TYR A 15 47.64 -1.04 20.57
CA TYR A 15 48.83 -1.61 21.21
C TYR A 15 49.78 -2.22 20.15
N LYS A 16 50.37 -1.35 19.30
CA LYS A 16 51.13 -1.79 18.10
C LYS A 16 52.60 -2.11 18.30
N SER A 17 53.28 -1.49 19.26
CA SER A 17 54.62 -1.87 19.76
C SER A 17 55.20 -0.68 20.55
N THR A 18 55.09 -0.73 21.88
CA THR A 18 55.94 -0.08 22.90
C THR A 18 55.22 -0.21 24.25
N ASP A 19 55.96 -0.38 25.33
CA ASP A 19 55.52 -0.75 26.70
C ASP A 19 54.57 0.23 27.43
N ASP A 20 53.83 1.07 26.70
CA ASP A 20 52.97 2.11 27.26
C ASP A 20 51.50 1.74 27.13
N VAL A 21 51.06 0.87 28.06
CA VAL A 21 49.67 0.43 28.18
C VAL A 21 48.74 1.61 28.44
N ASP A 22 49.17 2.57 29.25
CA ASP A 22 48.38 3.73 29.64
C ASP A 22 48.03 4.57 28.40
N ARG A 23 49.01 4.84 27.54
CA ARG A 23 48.77 5.55 26.27
C ARG A 23 47.86 4.79 25.32
N ALA A 24 47.96 3.47 25.24
CA ALA A 24 47.05 2.66 24.42
C ALA A 24 45.61 2.70 24.96
N CYS A 25 45.45 2.67 26.29
CA CYS A 25 44.16 2.83 26.96
C CYS A 25 43.56 4.22 26.73
N GLU A 26 44.35 5.29 26.83
CA GLU A 26 43.91 6.67 26.55
C GLU A 26 43.41 6.80 25.10
N GLN A 27 44.16 6.30 24.12
CA GLN A 27 43.75 6.36 22.71
C GLN A 27 42.47 5.57 22.42
N LEU A 28 42.32 4.39 23.04
CA LEU A 28 41.08 3.62 22.94
C LEU A 28 39.91 4.40 23.58
N GLN A 29 40.13 4.98 24.75
CA GLN A 29 39.12 5.77 25.46
C GLN A 29 38.68 6.98 24.64
N GLU A 30 39.60 7.76 24.07
CA GLU A 30 39.31 8.87 23.17
C GLU A 30 38.49 8.42 21.96
N ARG A 31 38.86 7.29 21.35
CA ARG A 31 38.09 6.74 20.23
C ARG A 31 36.68 6.35 20.67
N LEU A 32 36.53 5.68 21.80
CA LEU A 32 35.23 5.26 22.31
C LEU A 32 34.35 6.46 22.64
N TYR A 33 34.90 7.53 23.22
CA TYR A 33 34.16 8.77 23.41
C TYR A 33 33.69 9.37 22.10
N TYR A 34 34.54 9.41 21.08
CA TYR A 34 34.15 9.91 19.76
C TYR A 34 33.06 9.04 19.10
N LEU A 35 33.19 7.71 19.14
CA LEU A 35 32.18 6.80 18.59
C LEU A 35 30.85 6.88 19.34
N ASN A 36 30.91 6.98 20.67
CA ASN A 36 29.71 7.18 21.51
C ASN A 36 29.08 8.54 21.25
N TYR A 37 29.86 9.59 21.01
CA TYR A 37 29.35 10.90 20.60
C TYR A 37 28.61 10.81 19.26
N LEU A 38 29.19 10.18 18.24
CA LEU A 38 28.50 9.98 16.96
C LEU A 38 27.20 9.19 17.13
N LYS A 39 27.21 8.15 17.99
CA LYS A 39 26.01 7.36 18.23
C LYS A 39 24.96 8.13 19.04
N HIS A 40 25.38 8.94 20.00
CA HIS A 40 24.54 9.85 20.76
C HIS A 40 23.83 10.84 19.83
N GLU A 41 24.55 11.50 18.93
CA GLU A 41 23.95 12.42 17.95
C GLU A 41 22.91 11.71 17.06
N SER A 42 23.21 10.49 16.62
CA SER A 42 22.25 9.67 15.85
C SER A 42 21.01 9.31 16.67
N CYS A 43 21.15 8.93 17.94
CA CYS A 43 20.01 8.63 18.82
C CYS A 43 19.19 9.87 19.14
N GLU A 44 19.84 11.01 19.38
CA GLU A 44 19.17 12.31 19.59
C GLU A 44 18.35 12.70 18.36
N GLN A 45 18.87 12.47 17.16
CA GLN A 45 18.13 12.71 15.93
C GLN A 45 16.91 11.76 15.81
N ASP A 46 17.11 10.46 16.01
CA ASP A 46 16.00 9.48 15.99
C ASP A 46 14.90 9.84 17.02
N LEU A 47 15.28 10.32 18.22
CA LEU A 47 14.34 10.78 19.25
C LEU A 47 13.59 12.05 18.84
N ARG A 48 14.28 13.03 18.26
CA ARG A 48 13.64 14.25 17.71
C ARG A 48 12.62 13.90 16.63
N ASP A 49 12.96 12.96 15.75
CA ASP A 49 12.06 12.50 14.71
C ASP A 49 10.86 11.73 15.29
N ALA A 50 11.07 10.90 16.31
CA ALA A 50 9.98 10.23 17.03
C ALA A 50 8.97 11.22 17.62
N VAL A 51 9.45 12.28 18.28
CA VAL A 51 8.60 13.34 18.84
C VAL A 51 7.89 14.10 17.72
N LYS A 52 8.61 14.47 16.67
CA LYS A 52 8.07 15.18 15.51
C LYS A 52 6.93 14.40 14.85
N HIS A 53 7.13 13.13 14.53
CA HIS A 53 6.10 12.32 13.87
C HIS A 53 4.92 12.02 14.80
N SER A 54 5.15 11.85 16.10
CA SER A 54 4.07 11.75 17.09
C SER A 54 3.18 13.01 17.09
N CYS A 55 3.79 14.19 17.05
CA CYS A 55 3.07 15.46 16.95
C CYS A 55 2.33 15.62 15.61
N ILE A 56 2.91 15.17 14.51
CA ILE A 56 2.26 15.19 13.19
C ILE A 56 1.02 14.29 13.18
N ALA A 57 1.14 13.05 13.68
CA ALA A 57 0.03 12.11 13.78
C ALA A 57 -1.10 12.65 14.65
N ALA A 58 -0.77 13.17 15.84
CA ALA A 58 -1.74 13.80 16.72
C ALA A 58 -2.41 15.03 16.07
N ARG A 59 -1.64 15.85 15.34
CA ARG A 59 -2.18 16.99 14.62
C ARG A 59 -3.20 16.55 13.57
N TYR A 60 -2.88 15.53 12.79
CA TYR A 60 -3.78 14.97 11.79
C TYR A 60 -5.07 14.44 12.42
N HIS A 61 -4.95 13.62 13.46
CA HIS A 61 -6.11 12.98 14.09
C HIS A 61 -7.09 13.93 14.79
N PHE A 62 -6.59 15.00 15.41
CA PHE A 62 -7.40 15.85 16.30
C PHE A 62 -7.72 17.23 15.73
N PHE A 63 -6.90 17.76 14.80
CA PHE A 63 -6.98 19.18 14.43
C PHE A 63 -6.97 19.45 12.92
N ASP A 64 -6.47 18.53 12.09
CA ASP A 64 -6.37 18.77 10.66
C ASP A 64 -7.74 18.64 9.98
N PRO A 65 -8.17 19.61 9.15
CA PRO A 65 -9.43 19.55 8.41
C PRO A 65 -9.63 18.25 7.61
N ALA A 66 -8.55 17.65 7.09
CA ALA A 66 -8.59 16.42 6.31
C ALA A 66 -8.44 15.14 7.16
N GLY A 67 -8.35 15.28 8.49
CA GLY A 67 -8.28 14.17 9.43
C GLY A 67 -9.63 13.78 10.03
N PRO A 68 -9.65 12.78 10.92
CA PRO A 68 -10.87 12.26 11.54
C PRO A 68 -11.50 13.16 12.63
N HIS A 69 -10.82 14.22 13.09
CA HIS A 69 -11.30 15.15 14.13
C HIS A 69 -11.76 14.48 15.43
N TYR A 70 -10.91 13.61 16.00
CA TYR A 70 -11.23 13.02 17.30
C TYR A 70 -11.41 14.10 18.38
N HIS A 71 -12.46 13.96 19.19
CA HIS A 71 -12.80 14.94 20.23
C HIS A 71 -12.31 14.54 21.63
N GLU A 72 -11.89 13.29 21.80
CA GLU A 72 -11.40 12.77 23.08
C GLU A 72 -10.17 11.88 22.89
N ILE A 73 -9.29 11.91 23.90
CA ILE A 73 -8.17 10.97 24.00
C ILE A 73 -8.66 9.78 24.82
N SER A 74 -8.67 8.61 24.20
CA SER A 74 -9.10 7.36 24.83
C SER A 74 -8.20 6.19 24.40
N LEU A 75 -8.47 4.99 24.90
CA LEU A 75 -7.79 3.79 24.40
C LEU A 75 -8.09 3.52 22.92
N LYS A 76 -9.29 3.90 22.46
CA LYS A 76 -9.73 3.75 21.06
C LYS A 76 -9.19 4.85 20.15
N THR A 77 -8.97 6.04 20.70
CA THR A 77 -8.47 7.24 20.01
C THR A 77 -7.24 7.77 20.74
N PRO A 78 -6.14 7.00 20.79
CA PRO A 78 -4.96 7.41 21.54
C PRO A 78 -4.27 8.59 20.85
N PHE A 79 -3.50 9.36 21.62
CA PHE A 79 -2.71 10.48 21.10
C PHE A 79 -1.75 10.05 19.98
N VAL A 80 -1.16 8.86 20.10
CA VAL A 80 -0.39 8.18 19.06
C VAL A 80 -0.93 6.75 18.96
N GLY A 81 -1.23 6.29 17.75
CA GLY A 81 -1.76 4.94 17.51
C GLY A 81 -0.81 3.84 17.99
N ASN A 82 -1.35 2.65 18.24
CA ASN A 82 -0.54 1.54 18.74
C ASN A 82 0.27 0.90 17.60
N TYR A 83 1.57 0.71 17.83
CA TYR A 83 2.49 0.10 16.87
C TYR A 83 2.71 -1.39 17.11
N PHE A 84 2.33 -1.92 18.28
CA PHE A 84 2.53 -3.31 18.62
C PHE A 84 1.30 -3.91 19.31
N ALA A 85 0.84 -5.05 18.83
CA ALA A 85 -0.10 -5.88 19.55
C ALA A 85 0.63 -6.60 20.70
N TYR A 86 -0.03 -6.69 21.86
CA TYR A 86 0.51 -7.35 23.05
C TYR A 86 -0.35 -8.57 23.42
N PRO A 87 0.19 -9.57 24.16
CA PRO A 87 -0.56 -10.77 24.54
C PRO A 87 -1.79 -10.54 25.41
N SER A 88 -1.90 -9.39 26.09
CA SER A 88 -3.08 -9.06 26.90
C SER A 88 -4.21 -8.55 26.01
N ALA A 89 -5.47 -8.87 26.32
CA ALA A 89 -6.62 -8.38 25.57
C ALA A 89 -6.81 -6.85 25.62
N ALA A 90 -5.96 -6.12 26.36
CA ALA A 90 -5.92 -4.68 26.33
C ALA A 90 -5.15 -4.20 25.09
N GLU A 91 -5.79 -3.36 24.28
CA GLU A 91 -5.20 -2.72 23.10
C GLU A 91 -3.95 -1.88 23.44
N LEU A 92 -3.76 -1.46 24.69
CA LEU A 92 -2.60 -0.71 25.16
C LEU A 92 -2.08 -1.29 26.49
N THR A 93 -0.77 -1.53 26.54
CA THR A 93 -0.05 -1.95 27.76
C THR A 93 0.82 -0.80 28.25
N HIS A 94 0.86 -0.56 29.57
CA HIS A 94 1.68 0.51 30.14
C HIS A 94 3.17 0.29 29.84
N PRO A 95 3.95 1.34 29.45
CA PRO A 95 5.36 1.21 29.09
C PRO A 95 6.21 0.45 30.13
N ASP A 96 6.04 0.76 31.42
CA ASP A 96 6.78 0.08 32.50
C ASP A 96 6.53 -1.43 32.55
N VAL A 97 5.31 -1.88 32.20
CA VAL A 97 4.99 -3.30 32.13
C VAL A 97 5.69 -3.94 30.94
N VAL A 98 5.67 -3.28 29.78
CA VAL A 98 6.38 -3.74 28.58
C VAL A 98 7.88 -3.84 28.87
N GLU A 99 8.49 -2.79 29.42
CA GLU A 99 9.90 -2.76 29.78
C GLU A 99 10.25 -3.89 30.75
N LYS A 100 9.46 -4.06 31.83
CA LYS A 100 9.66 -5.16 32.78
C LYS A 100 9.65 -6.52 32.09
N MET A 101 8.67 -6.80 31.23
CA MET A 101 8.57 -8.10 30.53
C MET A 101 9.76 -8.35 29.60
N PHE A 102 10.27 -7.31 28.93
CA PHE A 102 11.49 -7.41 28.13
C PHE A 102 12.74 -7.65 28.99
N MET A 103 12.86 -6.98 30.14
CA MET A 103 13.99 -7.16 31.07
C MET A 103 13.99 -8.53 31.74
N GLU A 104 12.80 -9.10 31.98
CA GLU A 104 12.61 -10.44 32.54
C GLU A 104 12.70 -11.57 31.50
N ASP A 105 12.88 -11.23 30.20
CA ASP A 105 12.91 -12.18 29.08
C ASP A 105 11.68 -13.12 29.05
N ASP A 106 10.49 -12.56 29.32
CA ASP A 106 9.25 -13.33 29.39
C ASP A 106 8.90 -13.89 28.00
N GLN A 107 9.08 -15.20 27.84
CA GLN A 107 8.92 -15.88 26.57
C GLN A 107 7.48 -15.84 26.03
N GLN A 108 6.47 -15.77 26.91
CA GLN A 108 5.08 -15.67 26.47
C GLN A 108 4.81 -14.26 25.93
N PHE A 109 5.28 -13.24 26.64
CA PHE A 109 5.18 -11.85 26.21
C PHE A 109 5.86 -11.63 24.85
N LEU A 110 7.13 -12.02 24.75
CA LEU A 110 7.93 -11.83 23.54
C LEU A 110 7.35 -12.56 22.33
N LYS A 111 6.74 -13.72 22.53
CA LYS A 111 6.11 -14.50 21.46
C LYS A 111 4.89 -13.82 20.84
N TYR A 112 4.13 -13.06 21.63
CA TYR A 112 2.89 -12.42 21.19
C TYR A 112 2.98 -10.89 21.09
N CYS A 113 4.16 -10.32 21.33
CA CYS A 113 4.45 -8.93 20.98
C CYS A 113 4.68 -8.84 19.47
N MET A 114 3.69 -8.35 18.72
CA MET A 114 3.71 -8.37 17.25
C MET A 114 3.57 -6.95 16.70
N ALA A 115 4.38 -6.61 15.69
CA ALA A 115 4.32 -5.29 15.08
C ALA A 115 3.07 -5.13 14.19
N HIS A 116 2.43 -3.98 14.28
CA HIS A 116 1.38 -3.59 13.35
C HIS A 116 1.94 -3.24 11.97
N ASN A 117 1.14 -3.46 10.93
CA ASN A 117 1.46 -3.04 9.58
C ASN A 117 1.03 -1.58 9.33
N GLY A 118 1.31 -1.07 8.13
CA GLY A 118 0.95 0.28 7.72
C GLY A 118 1.73 0.68 6.48
N TRP A 119 1.87 1.99 6.29
CA TRP A 119 2.66 2.56 5.21
C TRP A 119 3.53 3.73 5.70
N VAL A 120 4.63 3.98 4.99
CA VAL A 120 5.57 5.07 5.27
C VAL A 120 5.53 6.01 4.07
N MET A 121 5.40 7.31 4.32
CA MET A 121 5.36 8.33 3.27
C MET A 121 6.67 8.33 2.48
N ASP A 122 6.55 8.38 1.15
CA ASP A 122 7.68 8.43 0.19
C ASP A 122 8.72 7.30 0.35
N ASP A 123 8.31 6.16 0.89
CA ASP A 123 9.23 5.04 1.11
C ASP A 123 9.42 4.18 -0.14
N ASN A 124 10.51 3.40 -0.15
CA ASN A 124 10.76 2.48 -1.25
C ASN A 124 9.86 1.22 -1.11
N PRO A 125 8.88 1.00 -1.99
CA PRO A 125 7.96 -0.13 -1.86
C PRO A 125 8.65 -1.50 -1.97
N LEU A 126 9.84 -1.57 -2.56
CA LEU A 126 10.60 -2.82 -2.66
C LEU A 126 11.25 -3.26 -1.36
N LYS A 127 11.29 -2.37 -0.36
CA LYS A 127 11.95 -2.64 0.91
C LYS A 127 10.91 -2.83 1.99
N ASN A 128 11.13 -3.84 2.81
CA ASN A 128 10.33 -4.04 4.01
C ASN A 128 10.80 -3.05 5.08
N PHE A 129 10.04 -2.00 5.34
CA PHE A 129 10.35 -1.00 6.38
C PHE A 129 10.58 -1.59 7.78
N ALA A 130 10.08 -2.80 8.05
CA ALA A 130 10.29 -3.49 9.32
C ALA A 130 11.66 -4.20 9.41
N GLU A 131 12.30 -4.44 8.26
CA GLU A 131 13.57 -5.20 8.14
C GLU A 131 14.63 -4.43 7.32
N ASP A 132 14.40 -3.15 7.01
CA ASP A 132 15.32 -2.34 6.20
C ASP A 132 16.58 -1.98 7.00
N VAL A 133 17.69 -2.60 6.61
CA VAL A 133 19.01 -2.36 7.22
C VAL A 133 19.65 -1.03 6.80
N GLU A 134 19.26 -0.48 5.65
CA GLU A 134 19.77 0.81 5.16
C GLU A 134 19.01 1.97 5.80
N ARG A 135 17.72 1.78 6.08
CA ARG A 135 16.86 2.72 6.80
C ARG A 135 16.21 2.07 8.03
N PRO A 136 17.00 1.72 9.05
CA PRO A 136 16.47 1.08 10.26
C PRO A 136 15.61 2.06 11.07
N ASN A 137 14.97 1.56 12.12
CA ASN A 137 14.28 2.35 13.16
C ASN A 137 12.99 3.07 12.74
N VAL A 138 12.33 2.68 11.63
CA VAL A 138 11.03 3.26 11.19
C VAL A 138 9.99 3.26 12.33
N TYR A 139 9.84 2.13 13.03
CA TYR A 139 8.93 2.02 14.18
C TYR A 139 9.33 2.92 15.35
N PHE A 140 10.63 3.05 15.62
CA PHE A 140 11.15 3.86 16.72
C PHE A 140 10.96 5.36 16.44
N ARG A 141 11.31 5.81 15.23
CA ARG A 141 11.11 7.18 14.74
C ARG A 141 9.65 7.53 14.48
N ARG A 142 8.70 6.61 14.67
CA ARG A 142 7.26 6.81 14.45
C ARG A 142 6.92 7.27 13.02
N GLU A 143 7.71 6.85 12.04
CA GLU A 143 7.54 7.22 10.62
C GLU A 143 6.40 6.46 9.93
N LEU A 144 6.02 5.32 10.49
CA LEU A 144 4.95 4.48 9.97
C LEU A 144 3.59 5.04 10.36
N ASN A 145 2.72 5.25 9.37
CA ASN A 145 1.28 5.39 9.55
C ASN A 145 0.69 3.99 9.76
N GLN A 146 0.51 3.66 11.03
CA GLN A 146 0.20 2.32 11.51
C GLN A 146 -1.30 2.03 11.52
N TRP A 147 -1.65 0.82 11.11
CA TRP A 147 -2.98 0.25 11.23
C TRP A 147 -3.03 -0.61 12.49
N SER A 148 -3.56 -0.05 13.59
CA SER A 148 -3.54 -0.66 14.93
C SER A 148 -4.40 -1.94 15.06
N ASP A 149 -5.11 -2.31 14.01
CA ASP A 149 -5.93 -3.50 13.88
C ASP A 149 -5.28 -4.61 13.03
N ILE A 150 -4.20 -4.30 12.29
CA ILE A 150 -3.55 -5.22 11.35
C ILE A 150 -2.14 -5.57 11.83
N ILE A 151 -1.88 -6.86 12.04
CA ILE A 151 -0.55 -7.37 12.36
C ILE A 151 0.24 -7.62 11.06
N LYS A 152 1.50 -7.18 11.02
CA LYS A 152 2.38 -7.41 9.87
C LYS A 152 2.88 -8.86 9.86
N LEU A 153 2.64 -9.56 8.75
CA LEU A 153 3.11 -10.94 8.56
C LEU A 153 4.56 -10.96 8.09
N ARG A 154 5.44 -11.63 8.85
CA ARG A 154 6.86 -11.78 8.53
C ARG A 154 7.11 -13.10 7.81
N PHE A 155 7.15 -13.08 6.48
CA PHE A 155 7.43 -14.29 5.67
C PHE A 155 8.90 -14.71 5.67
N GLY A 156 9.82 -13.75 5.87
CA GLY A 156 11.26 -13.96 5.66
C GLY A 156 11.65 -14.01 4.18
N ALA A 157 12.91 -14.36 3.93
CA ALA A 157 13.48 -14.46 2.59
C ALA A 157 13.07 -15.76 1.88
N LYS A 158 12.78 -16.81 2.64
CA LYS A 158 12.46 -18.15 2.14
C LYS A 158 11.43 -18.86 3.03
N TRP A 159 10.90 -19.98 2.52
CA TRP A 159 9.88 -20.76 3.20
C TRP A 159 10.30 -21.18 4.63
N GLU A 160 11.56 -21.56 4.81
CA GLU A 160 12.11 -22.06 6.08
C GLU A 160 12.12 -21.00 7.19
N ASP A 161 12.07 -19.71 6.84
CA ASP A 161 12.11 -18.63 7.83
C ASP A 161 10.79 -18.50 8.58
N SER A 162 9.67 -18.96 8.00
CA SER A 162 8.32 -18.93 8.58
C SER A 162 7.38 -20.01 7.99
N PRO A 163 7.71 -21.31 8.13
CA PRO A 163 7.09 -22.38 7.35
C PRO A 163 5.57 -22.49 7.57
N ASN A 164 5.10 -22.28 8.80
CA ASN A 164 3.67 -22.32 9.12
C ASN A 164 2.88 -21.21 8.42
N LEU A 165 3.45 -20.01 8.36
CA LEU A 165 2.83 -18.86 7.68
C LEU A 165 2.75 -19.11 6.17
N TRP A 166 3.84 -19.57 5.55
CA TRP A 166 3.85 -19.91 4.13
C TRP A 166 2.84 -21.01 3.79
N SER A 167 2.77 -22.08 4.60
CA SER A 167 1.79 -23.15 4.40
C SER A 167 0.36 -22.68 4.56
N TYR A 168 0.08 -21.84 5.57
CA TYR A 168 -1.24 -21.25 5.79
C TYR A 168 -1.66 -20.40 4.58
N MET A 169 -0.78 -19.50 4.13
CA MET A 169 -1.09 -18.62 3.00
C MET A 169 -1.19 -19.38 1.69
N LYS A 170 -0.40 -20.44 1.49
CA LYS A 170 -0.55 -21.33 0.34
C LYS A 170 -1.92 -22.00 0.32
N GLU A 171 -2.40 -22.50 1.46
CA GLU A 171 -3.73 -23.09 1.54
C GLU A 171 -4.85 -22.05 1.34
N TYR A 172 -4.68 -20.84 1.88
CA TYR A 172 -5.58 -19.72 1.61
C TYR A 172 -5.63 -19.41 0.10
N THR A 173 -4.48 -19.30 -0.56
CA THR A 173 -4.40 -19.11 -2.01
C THR A 173 -5.06 -20.25 -2.78
N ARG A 174 -4.92 -21.50 -2.33
CA ARG A 174 -5.61 -22.66 -2.93
C ARG A 174 -7.12 -22.45 -2.89
N LEU A 175 -7.67 -22.09 -1.72
CA LEU A 175 -9.11 -21.85 -1.53
C LEU A 175 -9.62 -20.75 -2.45
N ILE A 176 -8.90 -19.63 -2.56
CA ILE A 176 -9.26 -18.55 -3.47
C ILE A 176 -9.24 -19.04 -4.93
N ALA A 177 -8.16 -19.71 -5.36
CA ALA A 177 -8.00 -20.17 -6.73
C ALA A 177 -9.02 -21.25 -7.15
N THR A 178 -9.49 -22.08 -6.22
CA THR A 178 -10.54 -23.07 -6.49
C THR A 178 -11.96 -22.50 -6.47
N THR A 179 -12.15 -21.33 -5.87
CA THR A 179 -13.49 -20.74 -5.64
C THR A 179 -13.79 -19.61 -6.61
N PHE A 180 -12.80 -18.78 -6.95
CA PHE A 180 -12.97 -17.56 -7.72
C PHE A 180 -12.20 -17.60 -9.05
N HIS A 181 -12.64 -16.77 -10.01
CA HIS A 181 -11.96 -16.60 -11.29
C HIS A 181 -10.67 -15.79 -11.19
N GLY A 182 -10.45 -15.10 -10.07
CA GLY A 182 -9.32 -14.20 -9.90
C GLY A 182 -9.24 -13.60 -8.50
N ALA A 183 -8.26 -12.74 -8.29
CA ALA A 183 -8.07 -11.96 -7.06
C ALA A 183 -7.70 -10.51 -7.36
N ARG A 184 -8.13 -9.60 -6.48
CA ARG A 184 -7.62 -8.24 -6.36
C ARG A 184 -6.55 -8.23 -5.26
N LEU A 185 -5.31 -7.88 -5.62
CA LEU A 185 -4.20 -7.71 -4.69
C LEU A 185 -4.20 -6.28 -4.16
N ASP A 186 -4.64 -6.15 -2.92
CA ASP A 186 -4.63 -4.92 -2.14
C ASP A 186 -3.20 -4.50 -1.79
N ASN A 187 -2.89 -3.20 -1.85
CA ASN A 187 -1.54 -2.65 -1.62
C ASN A 187 -0.41 -3.54 -2.15
N CYS A 188 -0.50 -3.95 -3.43
CA CYS A 188 0.38 -4.97 -4.01
C CYS A 188 1.88 -4.59 -3.91
N HIS A 189 2.16 -3.29 -3.95
CA HIS A 189 3.50 -2.71 -3.81
C HIS A 189 4.11 -2.86 -2.41
N SER A 190 3.32 -3.15 -1.37
CA SER A 190 3.80 -3.37 0.01
C SER A 190 3.99 -4.84 0.37
N THR A 191 3.66 -5.75 -0.56
CA THR A 191 3.85 -7.19 -0.37
C THR A 191 5.23 -7.61 -0.89
N PRO A 192 6.02 -8.38 -0.14
CA PRO A 192 7.30 -8.88 -0.62
C PRO A 192 7.13 -9.65 -1.93
N LEU A 193 7.86 -9.21 -2.96
CA LEU A 193 7.63 -9.62 -4.33
C LEU A 193 7.78 -11.13 -4.55
N HIS A 194 8.74 -11.78 -3.87
CA HIS A 194 8.95 -13.22 -3.96
C HIS A 194 7.80 -14.02 -3.35
N VAL A 195 7.17 -13.48 -2.30
CA VAL A 195 6.00 -14.10 -1.67
C VAL A 195 4.80 -14.00 -2.60
N ALA A 196 4.50 -12.78 -3.07
CA ALA A 196 3.38 -12.55 -3.99
C ALA A 196 3.52 -13.38 -5.27
N GLN A 197 4.72 -13.44 -5.84
CA GLN A 197 4.99 -14.24 -7.03
C GLN A 197 4.72 -15.72 -6.78
N TYR A 198 5.27 -16.30 -5.72
CA TYR A 198 5.06 -17.71 -5.38
C TYR A 198 3.57 -18.05 -5.21
N MET A 199 2.79 -17.17 -4.55
CA MET A 199 1.36 -17.40 -4.35
C MET A 199 0.58 -17.29 -5.66
N MET A 200 0.85 -16.29 -6.50
CA MET A 200 0.16 -16.13 -7.79
C MET A 200 0.51 -17.25 -8.78
N ASP A 201 1.77 -17.69 -8.80
CA ASP A 201 2.19 -18.84 -9.58
C ASP A 201 1.46 -20.10 -9.12
N TYR A 202 1.39 -20.33 -7.81
CA TYR A 202 0.63 -21.45 -7.25
C TYR A 202 -0.86 -21.39 -7.58
N ALA A 203 -1.50 -20.22 -7.49
CA ALA A 203 -2.89 -20.03 -7.91
C ALA A 203 -3.09 -20.45 -9.39
N ARG A 204 -2.15 -20.10 -10.27
CA ARG A 204 -2.19 -20.45 -11.70
C ARG A 204 -1.91 -21.90 -12.00
N THR A 205 -1.18 -22.61 -11.14
CA THR A 205 -1.07 -24.08 -11.27
C THR A 205 -2.40 -24.78 -11.04
N ILE A 206 -3.29 -24.19 -10.24
CA ILE A 206 -4.63 -24.72 -9.94
C ILE A 206 -5.65 -24.25 -10.98
N ASN A 207 -5.62 -22.95 -11.30
CA ASN A 207 -6.48 -22.32 -12.29
C ASN A 207 -5.63 -21.54 -13.31
N PRO A 208 -5.30 -22.14 -14.47
CA PRO A 208 -4.45 -21.50 -15.48
C PRO A 208 -4.97 -20.14 -15.99
N ASN A 209 -6.28 -19.88 -15.88
CA ASN A 209 -6.93 -18.64 -16.30
C ASN A 209 -7.18 -17.67 -15.12
N PHE A 210 -6.52 -17.86 -13.98
CA PHE A 210 -6.72 -17.03 -12.79
C PHE A 210 -6.32 -15.57 -13.06
N PHE A 211 -7.31 -14.68 -13.01
CA PHE A 211 -7.15 -13.25 -13.27
C PHE A 211 -6.60 -12.53 -12.03
N VAL A 212 -5.57 -11.71 -12.20
CA VAL A 212 -4.95 -10.96 -11.10
C VAL A 212 -5.04 -9.46 -11.36
N LEU A 213 -5.82 -8.76 -10.54
CA LEU A 213 -5.93 -7.31 -10.51
C LEU A 213 -5.01 -6.75 -9.42
N GLY A 214 -4.04 -5.92 -9.77
CA GLY A 214 -3.16 -5.29 -8.78
C GLY A 214 -3.58 -3.87 -8.45
N GLU A 215 -3.77 -3.55 -7.18
CA GLU A 215 -3.73 -2.17 -6.72
C GLU A 215 -2.27 -1.74 -6.54
N LEU A 216 -1.80 -0.92 -7.47
CA LEU A 216 -0.38 -0.60 -7.59
C LEU A 216 -0.18 0.89 -7.89
N PHE A 217 0.39 1.59 -6.91
CA PHE A 217 0.65 3.03 -6.92
C PHE A 217 2.13 3.31 -6.63
N THR A 218 3.02 2.86 -7.51
CA THR A 218 4.47 3.03 -7.28
C THR A 218 5.00 4.43 -7.62
N GLY A 219 4.19 5.25 -8.31
CA GLY A 219 4.60 6.55 -8.84
C GLY A 219 5.62 6.48 -9.98
N LYS A 220 6.05 5.28 -10.41
CA LYS A 220 7.05 5.07 -11.47
C LYS A 220 6.61 3.95 -12.40
N GLN A 221 6.43 4.27 -13.68
CA GLN A 221 5.93 3.31 -14.67
C GLN A 221 6.85 2.09 -14.84
N GLU A 222 8.17 2.27 -14.72
CA GLU A 222 9.14 1.17 -14.80
C GLU A 222 8.95 0.17 -13.66
N LEU A 223 8.62 0.68 -12.47
CA LEU A 223 8.37 -0.15 -11.31
C LEU A 223 7.04 -0.89 -11.44
N ASP A 224 6.00 -0.21 -11.91
CA ASP A 224 4.71 -0.84 -12.25
C ASP A 224 4.89 -2.00 -13.24
N ASN A 225 5.65 -1.79 -14.31
CA ASN A 225 5.94 -2.82 -15.30
C ASN A 225 6.70 -4.02 -14.70
N MET A 226 7.64 -3.76 -13.79
CA MET A 226 8.39 -4.81 -13.11
C MET A 226 7.48 -5.70 -12.25
N TYR A 227 6.56 -5.11 -11.48
CA TYR A 227 5.55 -5.83 -10.72
C TYR A 227 4.60 -6.62 -11.65
N CYS A 228 4.11 -5.98 -12.72
CA CYS A 228 3.24 -6.64 -13.69
C CYS A 228 3.89 -7.89 -14.28
N ASN A 229 5.15 -7.78 -14.70
CA ASN A 229 5.87 -8.89 -15.32
C ASN A 229 6.18 -10.01 -14.33
N LYS A 230 6.58 -9.69 -13.09
CA LYS A 230 6.96 -10.71 -12.11
C LYS A 230 5.78 -11.43 -11.46
N LEU A 231 4.67 -10.72 -11.22
CA LEU A 231 3.46 -11.31 -10.65
C LEU A 231 2.50 -11.83 -11.73
N GLY A 232 2.78 -11.48 -13.00
CA GLY A 232 1.88 -11.68 -14.13
C GLY A 232 0.54 -10.97 -13.93
N LEU A 233 0.54 -9.70 -13.48
CA LEU A 233 -0.73 -8.98 -13.28
C LEU A 233 -1.47 -8.85 -14.61
N ASN A 234 -2.77 -9.13 -14.61
CA ASN A 234 -3.60 -8.99 -15.79
C ASN A 234 -4.07 -7.56 -15.97
N SER A 235 -4.31 -6.82 -14.88
CA SER A 235 -4.70 -5.42 -14.93
C SER A 235 -4.26 -4.67 -13.67
N LEU A 236 -4.14 -3.36 -13.79
CA LEU A 236 -3.89 -2.45 -12.67
C LEU A 236 -5.12 -1.61 -12.36
N VAL A 237 -5.44 -1.46 -11.08
CA VAL A 237 -6.48 -0.54 -10.61
C VAL A 237 -6.09 0.89 -11.00
N ARG A 238 -7.01 1.59 -11.67
CA ARG A 238 -6.93 3.01 -11.99
C ARG A 238 -8.24 3.66 -11.57
N GLU A 239 -8.17 4.88 -11.06
CA GLU A 239 -9.32 5.54 -10.45
C GLU A 239 -9.60 6.86 -11.15
N SER A 240 -10.85 7.10 -11.55
CA SER A 240 -11.17 8.34 -12.26
C SER A 240 -11.17 9.55 -11.32
N LEU A 241 -11.41 9.35 -10.02
CA LEU A 241 -11.48 10.41 -9.01
C LEU A 241 -10.10 10.98 -8.62
N THR A 242 -8.99 10.36 -9.04
CA THR A 242 -7.66 10.96 -8.87
C THR A 242 -7.45 12.16 -9.79
N ALA A 243 -8.22 12.29 -10.88
CA ALA A 243 -8.20 13.47 -11.73
C ALA A 243 -8.75 14.70 -10.97
N TRP A 244 -7.93 15.75 -10.87
CA TRP A 244 -8.32 17.00 -10.19
C TRP A 244 -9.12 17.94 -11.10
N ASP A 245 -9.07 17.73 -12.42
CA ASP A 245 -9.85 18.48 -13.40
C ASP A 245 -10.23 17.61 -14.61
N THR A 246 -11.00 18.21 -15.52
CA THR A 246 -11.48 17.59 -16.76
C THR A 246 -10.33 17.20 -17.70
N PHE A 247 -9.24 17.98 -17.72
CA PHE A 247 -8.08 17.73 -18.57
C PHE A 247 -7.37 16.45 -18.15
N GLU A 248 -7.10 16.29 -16.85
CA GLU A 248 -6.49 15.09 -16.32
C GLU A 248 -7.36 13.86 -16.52
N LEU A 249 -8.68 13.98 -16.39
CA LEU A 249 -9.58 12.86 -16.67
C LEU A 249 -9.44 12.39 -18.14
N GLY A 250 -9.38 13.34 -19.08
CA GLY A 250 -9.12 13.06 -20.49
C GLY A 250 -7.74 12.46 -20.75
N ARG A 251 -6.71 12.95 -20.04
CA ARG A 251 -5.36 12.41 -20.10
C ARG A 251 -5.30 10.97 -19.59
N LEU A 252 -5.94 10.65 -18.47
CA LEU A 252 -6.02 9.29 -17.92
C LEU A 252 -6.76 8.35 -18.89
N LEU A 253 -7.90 8.79 -19.43
CA LEU A 253 -8.67 8.04 -20.42
C LEU A 253 -7.83 7.70 -21.66
N SER A 254 -7.09 8.68 -22.19
CA SER A 254 -6.24 8.50 -23.36
C SER A 254 -5.01 7.65 -23.06
N HIS A 255 -4.39 7.84 -21.90
CA HIS A 255 -3.17 7.15 -21.50
C HIS A 255 -3.39 5.65 -21.24
N TYR A 256 -4.56 5.29 -20.68
CA TYR A 256 -4.94 3.91 -20.45
C TYR A 256 -5.77 3.30 -21.60
N GLY A 257 -6.03 4.09 -22.65
CA GLY A 257 -6.59 3.61 -23.90
C GLY A 257 -5.58 2.77 -24.71
N TYR A 258 -6.05 2.15 -25.79
CA TYR A 258 -5.22 1.34 -26.67
C TYR A 258 -4.37 2.24 -27.59
N ASP A 259 -4.94 2.65 -28.71
CA ASP A 259 -4.24 3.44 -29.71
C ASP A 259 -4.97 4.79 -29.90
N THR A 260 -4.23 5.86 -30.20
CA THR A 260 -4.87 7.14 -30.56
C THR A 260 -5.54 7.01 -31.93
N MET A 261 -6.67 7.69 -32.11
CA MET A 261 -7.30 7.84 -33.43
C MET A 261 -6.29 8.23 -34.52
N GLY A 262 -6.26 7.46 -35.61
CA GLY A 262 -5.34 7.70 -36.73
C GLY A 262 -3.89 7.22 -36.51
N SER A 263 -3.63 6.40 -35.49
CA SER A 263 -2.32 5.77 -35.28
C SER A 263 -1.89 4.95 -36.49
N PHE A 264 -0.58 4.99 -36.80
CA PHE A 264 0.00 4.15 -37.85
C PHE A 264 -0.11 2.68 -37.46
N PHE A 265 -0.47 1.84 -38.43
CA PHE A 265 -0.60 0.39 -38.24
C PHE A 265 0.49 -0.36 -38.99
N HIS A 266 0.89 -1.49 -38.45
CA HIS A 266 1.84 -2.38 -39.11
C HIS A 266 1.14 -3.16 -40.22
N LEU A 267 1.63 -3.03 -41.46
CA LEU A 267 1.14 -3.75 -42.63
C LEU A 267 1.57 -5.23 -42.67
N SER A 268 2.49 -5.65 -41.80
CA SER A 268 3.02 -7.00 -41.77
C SER A 268 2.00 -7.98 -41.15
N PRO A 269 1.79 -9.17 -41.74
CA PRO A 269 0.99 -10.22 -41.11
C PRO A 269 1.68 -10.77 -39.84
N ILE A 270 2.99 -10.57 -39.71
CA ILE A 270 3.76 -10.89 -38.52
C ILE A 270 3.86 -9.62 -37.68
N GLN A 271 3.14 -9.60 -36.57
CA GLN A 271 3.21 -8.51 -35.59
C GLN A 271 4.32 -8.81 -34.58
N PRO A 272 5.28 -7.88 -34.37
CA PRO A 272 6.27 -8.05 -33.32
C PRO A 272 5.61 -7.97 -31.95
N LEU A 273 6.12 -8.74 -30.98
CA LEU A 273 5.76 -8.56 -29.57
C LEU A 273 6.46 -7.29 -29.08
N LEU A 274 5.69 -6.23 -28.91
CA LEU A 274 6.18 -4.94 -28.42
C LEU A 274 5.81 -4.73 -26.95
N PRO A 275 6.67 -4.08 -26.16
CA PRO A 275 6.28 -3.67 -24.82
C PRO A 275 5.07 -2.73 -24.89
N ARG A 276 4.08 -2.98 -24.05
CA ARG A 276 2.91 -2.11 -23.87
C ARG A 276 2.74 -1.77 -22.40
N ILE A 277 2.02 -0.69 -22.13
CA ILE A 277 1.57 -0.34 -20.78
C ILE A 277 0.67 -1.46 -20.27
N ALA A 278 0.79 -1.77 -18.98
CA ALA A 278 -0.09 -2.74 -18.35
C ALA A 278 -1.57 -2.34 -18.55
N HIS A 279 -2.41 -3.34 -18.83
CA HIS A 279 -3.85 -3.12 -19.01
C HIS A 279 -4.45 -2.50 -17.75
N SER A 280 -5.37 -1.56 -17.91
CA SER A 280 -6.04 -0.89 -16.80
C SER A 280 -7.37 -1.56 -16.45
N PHE A 281 -7.73 -1.44 -15.19
CA PHE A 281 -9.09 -1.65 -14.70
C PHE A 281 -9.56 -0.31 -14.15
N PHE A 282 -10.31 0.43 -14.96
CA PHE A 282 -10.62 1.82 -14.70
C PHE A 282 -11.93 1.95 -13.92
N TYR A 283 -11.81 2.38 -12.67
CA TYR A 283 -12.93 2.60 -11.78
C TYR A 283 -13.47 4.01 -11.92
N ASP A 284 -14.80 4.14 -11.98
CA ASP A 284 -15.43 5.43 -11.68
C ASP A 284 -15.19 5.82 -10.22
N GLN A 285 -15.44 4.91 -9.28
CA GLN A 285 -15.16 5.03 -7.86
C GLN A 285 -14.73 3.67 -7.30
N THR A 286 -13.63 3.64 -6.54
CA THR A 286 -13.24 2.49 -5.70
C THR A 286 -13.85 2.58 -4.30
N HIS A 287 -13.73 1.53 -3.50
CA HIS A 287 -14.29 1.54 -2.14
C HIS A 287 -13.53 2.47 -1.17
N ASP A 288 -12.29 2.84 -1.50
CA ASP A 288 -11.48 3.78 -0.69
C ASP A 288 -11.68 5.24 -1.09
N ASN A 289 -12.31 5.49 -2.24
CA ASN A 289 -12.56 6.85 -2.70
C ASN A 289 -13.67 7.52 -1.89
N VAL A 290 -13.45 8.79 -1.54
CA VAL A 290 -14.50 9.70 -1.04
C VAL A 290 -15.71 9.75 -1.96
N CYS A 291 -16.86 10.14 -1.43
CA CYS A 291 -18.07 10.24 -2.24
C CYS A 291 -17.88 11.24 -3.40
N PRO A 292 -18.19 10.86 -4.65
CA PRO A 292 -18.09 11.76 -5.80
C PRO A 292 -18.98 13.00 -5.65
N ILE A 293 -20.11 12.88 -4.96
CA ILE A 293 -21.05 13.98 -4.71
C ILE A 293 -20.42 15.01 -3.76
N GLU A 294 -19.70 14.56 -2.74
CA GLU A 294 -18.98 15.42 -1.79
C GLU A 294 -17.76 16.08 -2.42
N ARG A 295 -17.00 15.32 -3.23
CA ARG A 295 -15.77 15.79 -3.88
C ARG A 295 -16.04 16.73 -5.06
N HIS A 296 -17.08 16.44 -5.83
CA HIS A 296 -17.43 17.15 -7.05
C HIS A 296 -18.88 17.64 -6.98
N SER A 297 -19.79 16.90 -7.59
CA SER A 297 -21.22 17.25 -7.63
C SER A 297 -22.05 16.04 -8.04
N LEU A 298 -23.35 16.12 -7.84
CA LEU A 298 -24.29 15.08 -8.30
C LEU A 298 -24.28 14.93 -9.84
N GLN A 299 -24.07 16.02 -10.57
CA GLN A 299 -24.09 16.04 -12.02
C GLN A 299 -22.86 15.34 -12.63
N ASP A 300 -21.72 15.38 -11.93
CA ASP A 300 -20.47 14.73 -12.35
C ASP A 300 -20.60 13.20 -12.43
N VAL A 301 -21.41 12.60 -11.56
CA VAL A 301 -21.52 11.14 -11.43
C VAL A 301 -21.94 10.46 -12.75
N LEU A 302 -22.95 10.99 -13.45
CA LEU A 302 -23.37 10.43 -14.74
C LEU A 302 -22.31 10.63 -15.82
N ALA A 303 -21.75 11.85 -15.91
CA ALA A 303 -20.79 12.20 -16.95
C ALA A 303 -19.52 11.36 -16.81
N ARG A 304 -19.00 11.22 -15.60
CA ARG A 304 -17.83 10.40 -15.27
C ARG A 304 -18.08 8.93 -15.56
N ALA A 305 -19.24 8.39 -15.16
CA ALA A 305 -19.61 7.01 -15.50
C ALA A 305 -19.62 6.78 -17.02
N ALA A 306 -20.14 7.74 -17.79
CA ALA A 306 -20.16 7.66 -19.25
C ALA A 306 -18.74 7.69 -19.82
N ILE A 307 -17.89 8.63 -19.38
CA ILE A 307 -16.49 8.76 -19.80
C ILE A 307 -15.71 7.47 -19.52
N VAL A 308 -15.80 6.94 -18.30
CA VAL A 308 -15.13 5.68 -17.92
C VAL A 308 -15.63 4.53 -18.79
N SER A 309 -16.92 4.47 -19.11
CA SER A 309 -17.48 3.44 -19.98
C SER A 309 -16.99 3.51 -21.43
N MET A 310 -16.46 4.67 -21.87
CA MET A 310 -15.83 4.82 -23.19
C MET A 310 -14.36 4.39 -23.22
N ALA A 311 -13.76 4.05 -22.06
CA ALA A 311 -12.38 3.62 -22.01
C ALA A 311 -12.19 2.29 -22.76
N CYS A 312 -11.11 2.16 -23.53
CA CYS A 312 -10.68 0.90 -24.14
C CYS A 312 -9.98 0.00 -23.11
N SER A 313 -10.66 -0.30 -21.99
CA SER A 313 -10.12 -1.09 -20.88
C SER A 313 -11.24 -1.75 -20.07
N ALA A 314 -10.89 -2.59 -19.09
CA ALA A 314 -11.89 -3.07 -18.15
C ALA A 314 -12.39 -1.92 -17.27
N ILE A 315 -13.69 -1.91 -16.95
CA ILE A 315 -14.31 -0.86 -16.15
C ILE A 315 -14.88 -1.40 -14.84
N GLY A 316 -14.86 -0.58 -13.79
CA GLY A 316 -15.32 -0.93 -12.45
C GLY A 316 -16.12 0.17 -11.77
N THR A 317 -16.94 -0.23 -10.82
CA THR A 317 -17.67 0.68 -9.93
C THR A 317 -17.85 0.04 -8.56
N ASN A 318 -17.91 0.85 -7.51
CA ASN A 318 -18.24 0.40 -6.17
C ASN A 318 -19.75 0.50 -5.90
N ARG A 319 -20.28 -0.43 -5.11
CA ARG A 319 -21.68 -0.37 -4.67
C ARG A 319 -21.91 0.91 -3.86
N GLY A 320 -22.94 1.67 -4.21
CA GLY A 320 -23.25 2.98 -3.65
C GLY A 320 -23.06 4.13 -4.66
N TYR A 321 -22.15 3.97 -5.64
CA TYR A 321 -21.96 4.97 -6.70
C TYR A 321 -23.22 5.11 -7.57
N ASP A 322 -23.71 3.99 -8.09
CA ASP A 322 -24.88 3.97 -8.97
C ASP A 322 -26.19 4.28 -8.25
N GLU A 323 -26.24 3.98 -6.95
CA GLU A 323 -27.33 4.32 -6.04
C GLU A 323 -27.30 5.77 -5.55
N LEU A 324 -26.26 6.55 -5.90
CA LEU A 324 -26.06 7.93 -5.49
C LEU A 324 -26.03 8.10 -3.96
N VAL A 325 -25.32 7.21 -3.26
CA VAL A 325 -25.11 7.32 -1.81
C VAL A 325 -24.36 8.63 -1.52
N PRO A 326 -24.94 9.56 -0.73
CA PRO A 326 -24.46 10.94 -0.66
C PRO A 326 -23.35 11.16 0.36
N HIS A 327 -22.68 10.11 0.80
CA HIS A 327 -21.61 10.14 1.79
C HIS A 327 -20.60 9.03 1.55
N TYR A 328 -19.40 9.20 2.07
CA TYR A 328 -18.39 8.15 2.10
C TYR A 328 -18.87 6.94 2.94
N ILE A 329 -18.70 5.73 2.39
CA ILE A 329 -19.04 4.48 3.05
C ILE A 329 -17.78 3.99 3.78
N ASP A 330 -17.71 4.27 5.07
CA ASP A 330 -16.57 3.91 5.92
C ASP A 330 -16.49 2.39 6.12
N VAL A 331 -15.39 1.77 5.69
CA VAL A 331 -15.18 0.31 5.74
C VAL A 331 -15.02 -0.24 7.17
N VAL A 332 -14.78 0.61 8.16
CA VAL A 332 -14.63 0.26 9.58
C VAL A 332 -15.92 0.50 10.36
N HIS A 333 -16.56 1.65 10.15
CA HIS A 333 -17.65 2.12 11.01
C HIS A 333 -19.05 2.00 10.41
N GLU A 334 -19.18 1.76 9.10
CA GLU A 334 -20.50 1.60 8.49
C GLU A 334 -21.13 0.26 8.89
N VAL A 335 -22.30 0.34 9.51
CA VAL A 335 -23.07 -0.84 9.97
C VAL A 335 -24.40 -0.99 9.25
N ARG A 336 -24.82 0.03 8.48
CA ARG A 336 -26.08 -0.01 7.76
C ARG A 336 -25.95 -0.92 6.54
N PHE A 337 -27.00 -1.67 6.26
CA PHE A 337 -27.05 -2.53 5.09
C PHE A 337 -27.43 -1.74 3.84
N TYR A 338 -26.86 -2.12 2.69
CA TYR A 338 -27.36 -1.68 1.40
C TYR A 338 -28.83 -2.07 1.23
N GLN A 339 -29.59 -1.20 0.59
CA GLN A 339 -30.97 -1.52 0.22
C GLN A 339 -30.98 -2.67 -0.79
N THR A 340 -31.82 -3.68 -0.51
CA THR A 340 -31.96 -4.87 -1.36
C THR A 340 -32.83 -4.62 -2.58
N LYS A 341 -33.72 -3.63 -2.51
CA LYS A 341 -34.53 -3.19 -3.65
C LYS A 341 -33.67 -2.27 -4.52
N VAL A 342 -33.56 -2.62 -5.79
CA VAL A 342 -32.97 -1.74 -6.80
C VAL A 342 -33.78 -0.45 -6.81
N PRO A 343 -33.20 0.70 -6.43
CA PRO A 343 -33.95 1.94 -6.45
C PRO A 343 -34.36 2.27 -7.89
N GLU A 344 -35.60 2.71 -8.08
CA GLU A 344 -36.05 3.19 -9.41
C GLU A 344 -35.31 4.47 -9.83
N ALA A 345 -34.81 5.21 -8.84
CA ALA A 345 -33.98 6.40 -8.97
C ALA A 345 -32.49 6.05 -8.86
N GLY A 346 -31.64 6.77 -9.60
CA GLY A 346 -30.19 6.53 -9.65
C GLY A 346 -29.67 6.30 -11.06
N LEU A 347 -28.42 5.84 -11.14
CA LEU A 347 -27.70 5.64 -12.39
C LEU A 347 -27.84 4.22 -12.94
N ILE A 348 -28.48 3.30 -12.22
CA ILE A 348 -28.53 1.88 -12.57
C ILE A 348 -29.04 1.65 -14.00
N LYS A 349 -30.13 2.31 -14.40
CA LYS A 349 -30.65 2.22 -15.78
C LYS A 349 -29.66 2.78 -16.80
N ALA A 350 -28.98 3.90 -16.47
CA ALA A 350 -27.95 4.48 -17.33
C ALA A 350 -26.75 3.55 -17.45
N LYS A 351 -26.26 2.97 -16.35
CA LYS A 351 -25.19 1.96 -16.34
C LYS A 351 -25.52 0.74 -17.18
N VAL A 352 -26.76 0.24 -17.16
CA VAL A 352 -27.16 -0.87 -18.04
C VAL A 352 -26.95 -0.49 -19.50
N ILE A 353 -27.32 0.73 -19.90
CA ILE A 353 -27.12 1.23 -21.27
C ILE A 353 -25.61 1.40 -21.56
N LEU A 354 -24.87 2.04 -20.65
CA LEU A 354 -23.43 2.30 -20.81
C LEU A 354 -22.62 1.00 -20.88
N ASN A 355 -22.92 0.01 -20.03
CA ASN A 355 -22.26 -1.29 -20.04
C ASN A 355 -22.59 -2.08 -21.31
N LYS A 356 -23.83 -1.99 -21.80
CA LYS A 356 -24.21 -2.60 -23.08
C LYS A 356 -23.45 -1.96 -24.23
N LEU A 357 -23.35 -0.63 -24.26
CA LEU A 357 -22.55 0.09 -25.25
C LEU A 357 -21.07 -0.29 -25.17
N HIS A 358 -20.49 -0.32 -23.97
CA HIS A 358 -19.10 -0.75 -23.73
C HIS A 358 -18.85 -2.16 -24.29
N TYR A 359 -19.76 -3.09 -24.02
CA TYR A 359 -19.70 -4.44 -24.57
C TYR A 359 -19.80 -4.45 -26.11
N GLU A 360 -20.75 -3.71 -26.68
CA GLU A 360 -20.92 -3.62 -28.14
C GLU A 360 -19.69 -3.03 -28.83
N MET A 361 -19.09 -1.98 -28.25
CA MET A 361 -17.84 -1.39 -28.72
C MET A 361 -16.69 -2.39 -28.67
N SER A 362 -16.57 -3.16 -27.59
CA SER A 362 -15.56 -4.21 -27.46
C SER A 362 -15.71 -5.31 -28.52
N VAL A 363 -16.93 -5.84 -28.71
CA VAL A 363 -17.22 -6.89 -29.72
C VAL A 363 -16.94 -6.40 -31.13
N GLN A 364 -17.22 -5.13 -31.41
CA GLN A 364 -16.99 -4.51 -32.71
C GLN A 364 -15.56 -3.98 -32.91
N LYS A 365 -14.66 -4.18 -31.92
CA LYS A 365 -13.25 -3.79 -31.97
C LYS A 365 -13.00 -2.28 -32.11
N TYR A 366 -13.74 -1.49 -31.35
CA TYR A 366 -13.44 -0.07 -31.16
C TYR A 366 -12.22 0.06 -30.22
N GLU A 367 -11.03 0.09 -30.81
CA GLU A 367 -9.74 0.07 -30.10
C GLU A 367 -9.01 1.43 -30.13
N GLN A 368 -9.59 2.44 -30.79
CA GLN A 368 -8.99 3.77 -30.89
C GLN A 368 -9.80 4.81 -30.13
N ILE A 369 -9.09 5.71 -29.43
CA ILE A 369 -9.70 6.76 -28.63
C ILE A 369 -9.15 8.15 -28.99
N LEU A 370 -10.02 9.15 -28.86
CA LEU A 370 -9.67 10.57 -28.86
C LEU A 370 -10.45 11.21 -27.71
N ALA A 371 -9.75 11.79 -26.76
CA ALA A 371 -10.34 12.64 -25.73
C ALA A 371 -9.93 14.08 -26.02
N ASP A 372 -10.90 15.00 -26.08
CA ASP A 372 -10.65 16.40 -26.44
C ASP A 372 -11.38 17.35 -25.50
N GLN A 373 -10.65 18.19 -24.80
CA GLN A 373 -11.24 19.13 -23.86
C GLN A 373 -11.73 20.38 -24.61
N LEU A 374 -13.04 20.46 -24.86
CA LEU A 374 -13.65 21.62 -25.53
C LEU A 374 -13.77 22.85 -24.61
N SER A 375 -13.88 22.64 -23.30
CA SER A 375 -13.91 23.71 -22.29
C SER A 375 -13.48 23.17 -20.92
N PRO A 376 -13.28 24.04 -19.89
CA PRO A 376 -12.91 23.58 -18.55
C PRO A 376 -13.83 22.50 -17.97
N ASN A 377 -15.10 22.46 -18.37
CA ASN A 377 -16.11 21.52 -17.86
C ASN A 377 -16.67 20.55 -18.92
N VAL A 378 -16.01 20.45 -20.09
CA VAL A 378 -16.46 19.59 -21.20
C VAL A 378 -15.25 18.82 -21.74
N LEU A 379 -15.32 17.48 -21.62
CA LEU A 379 -14.38 16.50 -22.17
C LEU A 379 -14.98 15.79 -23.38
#